data_AF-A0A7X6Q0N0-F1
#
_entry.id   AF-A0A7X6Q0N0-F1
#
_cell.length_a   1.000
_cell.length_b   1.000
_cell.length_c   1.000
_cell.angle_alpha   90.00
_cell.angle_beta   90.00
_cell.angle_gamma   90.00
#
_symmetry.space_group_name_H-M   'P 1'
#
loop_
_entity.id
_entity.type
_entity.pdbx_description
1 polymer ?
#
loop_
_entity_poly.entity_id
_entity_poly.type
_entity_poly.pdbx_seq_one_letter_code
_entity_poly.pdbx_strand_id
1 'polypeptide(L)'
;VYTPQQVTDLKELYRNLFDRNSVYNDAKDVATDFRDRLKELAASVSTLLAQSSDFPFVKTLQPFYDRLHEWSFKSYKEIVENVPHLEELLIATKENEFDPITSFINGQQAVIYKNIRSTVAQNTPNSTFVVGDEFNNLVQFLETPKPYLGNELKEAEEYRKVLQEKIKTLIKTEKETTQKEYKKSLEMLHNHPELQKLTPTDLNRLISPIEQKLADLNNQEYVGNLRSGRDELSAMVVKALNTAVELNASTATSPYGEIDTQGKHRVEGTPVIKYVNRNNVHVPFPKIELTTAEDVQNYATALQETFLKEIEDNKRIRL
;
A
#
# COMPACT_ATOMS: atom_id res chain seq x y z
N VAL A 1 -35.79 47.73 28.97
CA VAL A 1 -34.58 48.59 28.82
C VAL A 1 -33.42 47.78 29.34
N TYR A 2 -32.40 47.52 28.52
CA TYR A 2 -31.22 46.77 28.94
C TYR A 2 -30.24 47.70 29.65
N THR A 3 -29.45 47.17 30.57
CA THR A 3 -28.47 47.98 31.32
C THR A 3 -27.26 48.30 30.42
N PRO A 4 -26.53 49.40 30.68
CA PRO A 4 -25.28 49.68 29.98
C PRO A 4 -24.27 48.53 30.09
N GLN A 5 -24.24 47.82 31.21
CA GLN A 5 -23.37 46.66 31.42
C GLN A 5 -23.70 45.52 30.45
N GLN A 6 -24.98 45.16 30.28
CA GLN A 6 -25.39 44.10 29.35
C GLN A 6 -24.98 44.38 27.90
N VAL A 7 -24.99 45.65 27.49
CA VAL A 7 -24.54 46.06 26.15
C VAL A 7 -23.01 45.96 26.03
N THR A 8 -22.29 46.33 27.08
CA THR A 8 -20.83 46.19 27.15
C THR A 8 -20.41 44.73 27.08
N ASP A 9 -21.01 43.86 27.88
CA ASP A 9 -20.70 42.42 27.92
C ASP A 9 -20.97 41.77 26.55
N LEU A 10 -22.09 42.11 25.90
CA LEU A 10 -22.39 41.63 24.55
C LEU A 10 -21.36 42.10 23.52
N LYS A 11 -20.90 43.35 23.60
CA LYS A 11 -19.86 43.89 22.72
C LYS A 11 -18.51 43.23 22.95
N GLU A 12 -18.19 42.86 24.19
CA GLU A 12 -16.99 42.11 24.53
C GLU A 12 -17.04 40.68 23.97
N LEU A 13 -18.14 39.96 24.19
CA LEU A 13 -18.37 38.64 23.57
C LEU A 13 -18.29 38.73 22.04
N TYR A 14 -18.90 39.75 21.43
CA TYR A 14 -18.83 40.00 19.99
C TYR A 14 -17.38 40.13 19.53
N ARG A 15 -16.58 40.94 20.24
CA ARG A 15 -15.16 41.15 19.91
C ARG A 15 -14.36 39.87 20.05
N ASN A 16 -14.54 39.13 21.13
CA ASN A 16 -13.76 37.93 21.41
C ASN A 16 -14.12 36.78 20.45
N LEU A 17 -15.39 36.67 20.05
CA LEU A 17 -15.86 35.59 19.16
C LEU A 17 -15.58 35.87 17.67
N PHE A 18 -15.54 37.14 17.24
CA PHE A 18 -15.41 37.50 15.82
C PHE A 18 -14.16 38.31 15.48
N ASP A 19 -13.28 38.52 16.45
CA ASP A 19 -12.02 39.27 16.31
C ASP A 19 -12.22 40.70 15.74
N ARG A 20 -13.39 41.31 16.02
CA ARG A 20 -13.74 42.66 15.52
C ARG A 20 -14.78 43.36 16.41
N ASN A 21 -14.79 44.69 16.40
CA ASN A 21 -15.76 45.46 17.18
C ASN A 21 -17.09 45.63 16.43
N SER A 22 -18.20 45.65 17.16
CA SER A 22 -19.50 46.04 16.59
C SER A 22 -19.54 47.54 16.30
N VAL A 23 -20.18 47.92 15.20
CA VAL A 23 -20.40 49.33 14.80
C VAL A 23 -21.62 49.96 15.48
N TYR A 24 -22.45 49.14 16.13
CA TYR A 24 -23.70 49.56 16.76
C TYR A 24 -23.53 49.87 18.25
N ASN A 25 -24.49 50.62 18.81
CA ASN A 25 -24.43 51.08 20.20
C ASN A 25 -25.64 50.67 21.05
N ASP A 26 -26.78 50.39 20.45
CA ASP A 26 -27.94 49.85 21.16
C ASP A 26 -27.92 48.32 21.18
N ALA A 27 -28.51 47.76 22.24
CA ALA A 27 -28.50 46.31 22.47
C ALA A 27 -29.15 45.51 21.32
N LYS A 28 -30.18 46.07 20.67
CA LYS A 28 -30.96 45.37 19.66
C LYS A 28 -30.15 45.22 18.37
N ASP A 29 -29.53 46.30 17.91
CA ASP A 29 -28.75 46.30 16.68
C ASP A 29 -27.45 45.50 16.88
N VAL A 30 -26.77 45.62 18.03
CA VAL A 30 -25.59 44.78 18.36
C VAL A 30 -25.96 43.29 18.38
N ALA A 31 -27.06 42.90 19.04
CA ALA A 31 -27.49 41.50 19.10
C ALA A 31 -27.97 40.96 17.74
N THR A 32 -28.53 41.83 16.89
CA THR A 32 -28.96 41.44 15.53
C THR A 32 -27.73 41.17 14.65
N ASP A 33 -26.75 42.07 14.66
CA ASP A 33 -25.47 41.87 13.96
C ASP A 33 -24.73 40.63 14.52
N PHE A 34 -24.69 40.44 15.84
CA PHE A 34 -24.11 39.24 16.46
C PHE A 34 -24.69 37.95 15.87
N ARG A 35 -26.01 37.87 15.71
CA ARG A 35 -26.67 36.70 15.10
C ARG A 35 -26.27 36.48 13.65
N ASP A 36 -26.19 37.54 12.85
CA ASP A 36 -25.76 37.42 11.46
C ASP A 36 -24.30 36.95 11.37
N ARG A 37 -23.45 37.39 12.30
CA ARG A 37 -22.08 36.90 12.41
C ARG A 37 -21.99 35.46 12.90
N LEU A 38 -22.91 35.01 13.77
CA LEU A 38 -23.02 33.57 14.09
C LEU A 38 -23.34 32.74 12.85
N LYS A 39 -24.19 33.21 11.93
CA LYS A 39 -24.48 32.51 10.67
C LYS A 39 -23.24 32.41 9.78
N GLU A 40 -22.48 33.50 9.65
CA GLU A 40 -21.22 33.51 8.90
C GLU A 40 -20.19 32.55 9.49
N LEU A 41 -20.06 32.53 10.83
CA LEU A 41 -19.17 31.62 11.52
C LEU A 41 -19.63 30.17 11.36
N ALA A 42 -20.93 29.89 11.48
CA ALA A 42 -21.50 28.56 11.23
C ALA A 42 -21.24 28.10 9.78
N ALA A 43 -21.37 29.00 8.79
CA ALA A 43 -21.04 28.69 7.40
C ALA A 43 -19.55 28.36 7.20
N SER A 44 -18.67 29.07 7.92
CA SER A 44 -17.22 28.78 7.93
C SER A 44 -16.94 27.39 8.52
N VAL A 45 -17.56 27.05 9.66
CA VAL A 45 -17.45 25.71 10.27
C VAL A 45 -17.99 24.64 9.33
N SER A 46 -19.13 24.88 8.67
CA SER A 46 -19.71 23.96 7.69
C SER A 46 -18.76 23.69 6.51
N THR A 47 -18.00 24.69 6.08
CA THR A 47 -17.01 24.56 5.00
C THR A 47 -15.84 23.65 5.43
N LEU A 48 -15.43 23.70 6.70
CA LEU A 48 -14.43 22.78 7.25
C LEU A 48 -14.99 21.36 7.39
N LEU A 49 -16.22 21.21 7.89
CA LEU A 49 -16.89 19.91 8.04
C LEU A 49 -17.03 19.16 6.71
N ALA A 50 -17.24 19.90 5.61
CA ALA A 50 -17.28 19.33 4.25
C ALA A 50 -15.95 18.68 3.82
N GLN A 51 -14.83 19.02 4.47
CA GLN A 51 -13.50 18.45 4.20
C GLN A 51 -13.19 17.20 5.04
N SER A 52 -14.19 16.64 5.73
CA SER A 52 -14.01 15.48 6.62
C SER A 52 -13.54 14.19 5.92
N SER A 53 -13.63 14.11 4.59
CA SER A 53 -13.01 13.03 3.80
C SER A 53 -11.49 13.12 3.79
N ASP A 54 -10.95 14.34 3.79
CA ASP A 54 -9.52 14.64 3.73
C ASP A 54 -8.91 14.79 5.12
N PHE A 55 -9.69 15.35 6.05
CA PHE A 55 -9.29 15.65 7.41
C PHE A 55 -10.35 15.11 8.39
N PRO A 56 -10.32 13.81 8.76
CA PRO A 56 -11.36 13.20 9.60
C PRO A 56 -11.60 13.91 10.94
N PHE A 57 -10.56 14.49 11.52
CA PHE A 57 -10.62 15.20 12.80
C PHE A 57 -11.53 16.45 12.77
N VAL A 58 -11.83 17.04 11.60
CA VAL A 58 -12.74 18.20 11.54
C VAL A 58 -14.15 17.88 12.01
N LYS A 59 -14.54 16.59 12.04
CA LYS A 59 -15.84 16.15 12.56
C LYS A 59 -16.04 16.53 14.02
N THR A 60 -14.98 16.78 14.78
CA THR A 60 -15.08 17.27 16.17
C THR A 60 -15.75 18.64 16.25
N LEU A 61 -15.79 19.41 15.16
CA LEU A 61 -16.45 20.73 15.09
C LEU A 61 -17.98 20.65 14.93
N GLN A 62 -18.57 19.46 14.77
CA GLN A 62 -20.02 19.33 14.58
C GLN A 62 -20.83 19.95 15.75
N PRO A 63 -20.50 19.69 17.03
CA PRO A 63 -21.22 20.32 18.14
C PRO A 63 -21.07 21.85 18.17
N PHE A 64 -19.93 22.38 17.68
CA PHE A 64 -19.72 23.81 17.58
C PHE A 64 -20.62 24.44 16.50
N TYR A 65 -20.71 23.79 15.33
CA TYR A 65 -21.64 24.18 14.28
C TYR A 65 -23.09 24.21 14.80
N ASP A 66 -23.52 23.15 15.49
CA ASP A 66 -24.90 23.04 15.98
C ASP A 66 -25.25 24.17 16.96
N ARG A 67 -24.33 24.52 17.86
CA ARG A 67 -24.48 25.64 18.81
C ARG A 67 -24.55 27.00 18.10
N LEU A 68 -23.65 27.26 17.16
CA LEU A 68 -23.65 28.51 16.38
C LEU A 68 -24.95 28.65 15.58
N HIS A 69 -25.38 27.56 14.93
CA HIS A 69 -26.61 27.50 14.17
C HIS A 69 -27.81 27.77 15.07
N GLU A 70 -27.96 27.05 16.20
CA GLU A 70 -29.05 27.24 17.15
C GLU A 70 -29.16 28.71 17.60
N TRP A 71 -28.06 29.29 18.09
CA TRP A 71 -28.06 30.64 18.64
C TRP A 71 -28.26 31.72 17.57
N SER A 72 -27.92 31.45 16.31
CA SER A 72 -28.18 32.38 15.20
C SER A 72 -29.68 32.62 14.94
N PHE A 73 -30.55 31.69 15.33
CA PHE A 73 -32.01 31.79 15.16
C PHE A 73 -32.75 32.32 16.39
N LYS A 74 -32.09 32.46 17.54
CA LYS A 74 -32.69 33.02 18.77
C LYS A 74 -33.05 34.49 18.59
N SER A 75 -33.98 34.99 19.38
CA SER A 75 -34.33 36.41 19.39
C SER A 75 -33.17 37.26 19.93
N TYR A 76 -33.12 38.55 19.56
CA TYR A 76 -32.13 39.48 20.12
C TYR A 76 -32.23 39.57 21.66
N LYS A 77 -33.43 39.37 22.21
CA LYS A 77 -33.67 39.35 23.66
C LYS A 77 -32.96 38.17 24.32
N GLU A 78 -33.13 36.97 23.77
CA GLU A 78 -32.47 35.76 24.26
C GLU A 78 -30.94 35.88 24.21
N ILE A 79 -30.38 36.51 23.17
CA ILE A 79 -28.94 36.75 23.07
C ILE A 79 -28.44 37.63 24.22
N VAL A 80 -29.07 38.79 24.43
CA VAL A 80 -28.66 39.74 25.48
C VAL A 80 -28.82 39.15 26.88
N GLU A 81 -29.85 38.33 27.10
CA GLU A 81 -30.12 37.70 28.41
C GLU A 81 -29.15 36.54 28.74
N ASN A 82 -28.47 35.96 27.74
CA ASN A 82 -27.63 34.77 27.92
C ASN A 82 -26.16 34.98 27.54
N VAL A 83 -25.66 36.23 27.53
CA VAL A 83 -24.25 36.54 27.20
C VAL A 83 -23.24 35.70 27.98
N PRO A 84 -23.32 35.55 29.32
CA PRO A 84 -22.34 34.76 30.06
C PRO A 84 -22.34 33.28 29.67
N HIS A 85 -23.52 32.74 29.38
CA HIS A 85 -23.64 31.35 28.93
C HIS A 85 -23.08 31.17 27.51
N LEU A 86 -23.36 32.10 26.60
CA LEU A 86 -22.81 32.10 25.24
C LEU A 86 -21.28 32.17 25.24
N GLU A 87 -20.71 32.96 26.14
CA GLU A 87 -19.26 33.09 26.29
C GLU A 87 -18.62 31.74 26.67
N GLU A 88 -19.13 31.09 27.73
CA GLU A 88 -18.69 29.76 28.16
C GLU A 88 -18.87 28.71 27.05
N LEU A 89 -19.98 28.80 26.33
CA LEU A 89 -20.39 27.82 25.32
C LEU A 89 -19.55 27.89 24.03
N LEU A 90 -19.11 29.09 23.63
CA LEU A 90 -18.55 29.34 22.30
C LEU A 90 -17.06 29.69 22.30
N ILE A 91 -16.58 30.49 23.27
CA ILE A 91 -15.20 31.02 23.24
C ILE A 91 -14.17 29.90 23.36
N ALA A 92 -14.31 29.03 24.37
CA ALA A 92 -13.36 27.94 24.59
C ALA A 92 -13.30 26.99 23.38
N THR A 93 -14.43 26.71 22.72
CA THR A 93 -14.45 25.88 21.52
C THR A 93 -13.85 26.59 20.30
N LYS A 94 -14.06 27.90 20.17
CA LYS A 94 -13.40 28.69 19.12
C LYS A 94 -11.88 28.62 19.25
N GLU A 95 -11.35 28.99 20.41
CA GLU A 95 -9.91 29.15 20.64
C GLU A 95 -9.15 27.81 20.66
N ASN A 96 -9.73 26.76 21.25
CA ASN A 96 -9.04 25.48 21.44
C ASN A 96 -9.25 24.48 20.29
N GLU A 97 -10.27 24.70 19.44
CA GLU A 97 -10.60 23.75 18.37
C GLU A 97 -10.75 24.44 17.01
N PHE A 98 -11.69 25.38 16.86
CA PHE A 98 -11.98 25.97 15.55
C PHE A 98 -10.78 26.74 14.98
N ASP A 99 -10.14 27.62 15.75
CA ASP A 99 -9.03 28.44 15.26
C ASP A 99 -7.79 27.57 14.93
N PRO A 100 -7.35 26.62 15.79
CA PRO A 100 -6.27 25.70 15.45
C PRO A 100 -6.56 24.83 14.22
N ILE A 101 -7.78 24.29 14.11
CA ILE A 101 -8.17 23.47 12.94
C ILE A 101 -8.17 24.31 11.66
N THR A 102 -8.69 25.54 11.73
CA THR A 102 -8.70 26.46 10.60
C THR A 102 -7.28 26.82 10.16
N SER A 103 -6.39 27.12 11.11
CA SER A 103 -4.98 27.40 10.85
C SER A 103 -4.26 26.21 10.23
N PHE A 104 -4.50 25.00 10.76
CA PHE A 104 -3.95 23.75 10.23
C PHE A 104 -4.35 23.52 8.77
N ILE A 105 -5.65 23.64 8.48
CA ILE A 105 -6.21 23.35 7.15
C ILE A 105 -5.76 24.36 6.10
N ASN A 106 -5.68 25.64 6.49
CA ASN A 106 -5.25 26.71 5.59
C ASN A 106 -3.71 26.83 5.48
N GLY A 107 -2.97 26.11 6.32
CA GLY A 107 -1.52 26.20 6.41
C GLY A 107 -0.76 25.04 5.76
N GLN A 108 0.57 25.04 5.92
CA GLN A 108 1.45 23.98 5.44
C GLN A 108 1.19 22.62 6.12
N GLN A 109 0.61 22.63 7.32
CA GLN A 109 0.30 21.44 8.10
C GLN A 109 -0.69 20.51 7.37
N ALA A 110 -1.68 21.07 6.66
CA ALA A 110 -2.57 20.31 5.79
C ALA A 110 -1.84 19.51 4.72
N VAL A 111 -0.82 20.10 4.08
CA VAL A 111 -0.03 19.44 3.04
C VAL A 111 0.75 18.26 3.65
N ILE A 112 1.36 18.46 4.82
CA ILE A 112 2.09 17.41 5.55
C ILE A 112 1.15 16.25 5.90
N TYR A 113 -0.02 16.55 6.47
CA TYR A 113 -1.01 15.53 6.82
C TYR A 113 -1.48 14.73 5.60
N LYS A 114 -1.80 15.39 4.49
CA LYS A 114 -2.18 14.72 3.24
C LYS A 114 -1.05 13.84 2.70
N ASN A 115 0.20 14.29 2.80
CA ASN A 115 1.36 13.49 2.39
C ASN A 115 1.55 12.25 3.26
N ILE A 116 1.34 12.34 4.57
CA ILE A 116 1.35 11.19 5.48
C ILE A 116 0.26 10.19 5.07
N ARG A 117 -0.97 10.65 4.90
CA ARG A 117 -2.11 9.81 4.50
C ARG A 117 -1.87 9.13 3.14
N SER A 118 -1.35 9.87 2.17
CA SER A 118 -0.98 9.33 0.86
C SER A 118 0.12 8.28 0.97
N THR A 119 1.14 8.53 1.80
CA THR A 119 2.25 7.58 2.02
C THR A 119 1.73 6.26 2.61
N VAL A 120 0.86 6.32 3.61
CA VAL A 120 0.25 5.11 4.21
C VAL A 120 -0.56 4.34 3.16
N ALA A 121 -1.43 5.03 2.42
CA ALA A 121 -2.29 4.40 1.41
C ALA A 121 -1.48 3.72 0.29
N GLN A 122 -0.49 4.42 -0.27
CA GLN A 122 0.34 3.91 -1.37
C GLN A 122 1.24 2.75 -0.96
N ASN A 123 1.67 2.71 0.30
CA ASN A 123 2.64 1.74 0.79
C ASN A 123 2.03 0.62 1.64
N THR A 124 0.71 0.60 1.80
CA THR A 124 0.01 -0.52 2.46
C THR A 124 0.38 -1.88 1.86
N PRO A 125 0.50 -2.07 0.52
CA PRO A 125 0.92 -3.35 -0.04
C PRO A 125 2.37 -3.74 0.28
N ASN A 126 3.20 -2.77 0.67
CA ASN A 126 4.60 -2.98 0.99
C ASN A 126 4.86 -3.08 2.51
N SER A 127 3.88 -2.77 3.35
CA SER A 127 4.07 -2.58 4.80
C SER A 127 4.61 -3.82 5.51
N THR A 128 4.13 -5.01 5.14
CA THR A 128 4.55 -6.29 5.74
C THR A 128 6.00 -6.65 5.44
N PHE A 129 6.64 -5.99 4.48
CA PHE A 129 8.03 -6.25 4.08
C PHE A 129 9.03 -5.24 4.65
N VAL A 130 8.56 -4.15 5.24
CA VAL A 130 9.40 -3.11 5.83
C VAL A 130 9.67 -3.43 7.29
N VAL A 131 10.94 -3.35 7.70
CA VAL A 131 11.33 -3.53 9.09
C VAL A 131 11.24 -2.20 9.85
N GLY A 132 10.49 -2.21 10.95
CA GLY A 132 10.35 -1.07 11.88
C GLY A 132 8.89 -0.70 12.12
N ASP A 133 8.68 0.21 13.06
CA ASP A 133 7.35 0.63 13.52
C ASP A 133 6.82 1.88 12.81
N GLU A 134 7.58 2.47 11.88
CA GLU A 134 7.21 3.75 11.27
C GLU A 134 5.85 3.69 10.58
N PHE A 135 5.55 2.61 9.85
CA PHE A 135 4.24 2.46 9.20
C PHE A 135 3.10 2.45 10.23
N ASN A 136 3.26 1.71 11.32
CA ASN A 136 2.25 1.61 12.37
C ASN A 136 2.08 2.95 13.10
N ASN A 137 3.17 3.66 13.38
CA ASN A 137 3.14 4.99 13.98
C ASN A 137 2.39 6.00 13.10
N LEU A 138 2.55 5.93 11.77
CA LEU A 138 1.79 6.79 10.85
C LEU A 138 0.30 6.43 10.83
N VAL A 139 -0.05 5.15 10.86
CA VAL A 139 -1.45 4.70 10.94
C VAL A 139 -2.08 5.22 12.23
N GLN A 140 -1.41 5.04 13.37
CA GLN A 140 -1.88 5.53 14.66
C GLN A 140 -2.03 7.05 14.68
N PHE A 141 -1.08 7.80 14.11
CA PHE A 141 -1.18 9.25 14.00
C PHE A 141 -2.42 9.71 13.20
N LEU A 142 -2.76 9.01 12.12
CA LEU A 142 -3.93 9.34 11.30
C LEU A 142 -5.26 9.09 12.03
N GLU A 143 -5.25 8.26 13.08
CA GLU A 143 -6.40 7.98 13.95
C GLU A 143 -6.51 8.93 15.15
N THR A 144 -5.48 9.74 15.41
CA THR A 144 -5.48 10.70 16.52
C THR A 144 -6.57 11.77 16.32
N PRO A 145 -7.38 12.08 17.37
CA PRO A 145 -8.47 13.05 17.24
C PRO A 145 -8.03 14.51 17.11
N LYS A 146 -6.80 14.84 17.55
CA LYS A 146 -6.28 16.23 17.57
C LYS A 146 -4.88 16.34 16.95
N PRO A 147 -4.69 15.95 15.67
CA PRO A 147 -3.37 15.96 15.03
C PRO A 147 -2.81 17.38 14.78
N TYR A 148 -3.62 18.40 15.06
CA TYR A 148 -3.27 19.81 14.97
C TYR A 148 -2.63 20.38 16.25
N LEU A 149 -2.49 19.57 17.30
CA LEU A 149 -1.87 19.98 18.56
C LEU A 149 -0.48 19.36 18.75
N GLY A 150 0.38 20.09 19.46
CA GLY A 150 1.70 19.60 19.87
C GLY A 150 2.63 19.28 18.70
N ASN A 151 3.49 18.27 18.91
CA ASN A 151 4.55 17.88 17.98
C ASN A 151 4.21 16.64 17.14
N GLU A 152 3.02 16.06 17.32
CA GLU A 152 2.65 14.77 16.72
C GLU A 152 2.75 14.79 15.20
N LEU A 153 2.30 15.87 14.54
CA LEU A 153 2.44 16.02 13.09
C LEU A 153 3.90 16.04 12.64
N LYS A 154 4.78 16.68 13.43
CA LYS A 154 6.21 16.77 13.12
C LYS A 154 6.88 15.40 13.27
N GLU A 155 6.59 14.69 14.35
CA GLU A 155 7.09 13.33 14.57
C GLU A 155 6.59 12.37 13.48
N ALA A 156 5.31 12.46 13.11
CA ALA A 156 4.75 11.69 12.00
C ALA A 156 5.43 12.03 10.66
N GLU A 157 5.76 13.30 10.41
CA GLU A 157 6.52 13.69 9.22
C GLU A 157 7.95 13.09 9.21
N GLU A 158 8.59 12.96 10.36
CA GLU A 158 9.89 12.30 10.50
C GLU A 158 9.77 10.79 10.22
N TYR A 159 8.79 10.10 10.83
CA TYR A 159 8.50 8.70 10.52
C TYR A 159 8.19 8.49 9.04
N ARG A 160 7.45 9.41 8.41
CA ARG A 160 7.14 9.36 6.97
C ARG A 160 8.39 9.37 6.12
N LYS A 161 9.34 10.26 6.40
CA LYS A 161 10.61 10.36 5.65
C LYS A 161 11.44 9.10 5.81
N VAL A 162 11.56 8.57 7.03
CA VAL A 162 12.30 7.33 7.29
C VAL A 162 11.66 6.15 6.56
N LEU A 163 10.34 6.01 6.64
CA LEU A 163 9.59 4.96 5.95
C LEU A 163 9.78 5.03 4.42
N GLN A 164 9.71 6.23 3.84
CA GLN A 164 9.90 6.40 2.39
C GLN A 164 11.28 5.94 1.92
N GLU A 165 12.34 6.31 2.64
CA GLU A 165 13.70 5.88 2.29
C GLU A 165 13.89 4.37 2.46
N LYS A 166 13.32 3.77 3.52
CA LYS A 166 13.32 2.32 3.71
C LYS A 166 12.64 1.58 2.56
N ILE A 167 11.44 2.02 2.17
CA ILE A 167 10.68 1.39 1.09
C ILE A 167 11.38 1.55 -0.25
N LYS A 168 11.86 2.75 -0.57
CA LYS A 168 12.60 3.02 -1.81
C LYS A 168 13.83 2.12 -1.92
N THR A 169 14.57 1.97 -0.82
CA THR A 169 15.74 1.09 -0.75
C THR A 169 15.34 -0.37 -0.95
N LEU A 170 14.29 -0.83 -0.26
CA LEU A 170 13.77 -2.18 -0.38
C LEU A 170 13.33 -2.51 -1.81
N ILE A 171 12.50 -1.66 -2.42
CA ILE A 171 12.03 -1.83 -3.81
C ILE A 171 13.23 -1.90 -4.76
N LYS A 172 14.21 -0.99 -4.61
CA LYS A 172 15.41 -0.99 -5.45
C LYS A 172 16.17 -2.32 -5.34
N THR A 173 16.46 -2.77 -4.12
CA THR A 173 17.18 -4.04 -3.89
C THR A 173 16.41 -5.24 -4.43
N GLU A 174 15.10 -5.28 -4.25
CA GLU A 174 14.25 -6.37 -4.73
C GLU A 174 14.15 -6.37 -6.26
N LYS A 175 14.07 -5.19 -6.91
CA LYS A 175 14.14 -5.03 -8.37
C LYS A 175 15.47 -5.55 -8.90
N GLU A 176 16.59 -5.09 -8.35
CA GLU A 176 17.93 -5.51 -8.79
C GLU A 176 18.13 -7.02 -8.64
N THR A 177 17.69 -7.59 -7.51
CA THR A 177 17.76 -9.03 -7.25
C THR A 177 16.93 -9.82 -8.26
N THR A 178 15.67 -9.42 -8.45
CA THR A 178 14.74 -10.09 -9.38
C THR A 178 15.25 -10.00 -10.81
N GLN A 179 15.68 -8.81 -11.27
CA GLN A 179 16.23 -8.62 -12.61
C GLN A 179 17.48 -9.47 -12.85
N LYS A 180 18.36 -9.59 -11.85
CA LYS A 180 19.55 -10.44 -11.94
C LYS A 180 19.17 -11.91 -12.14
N GLU A 181 18.16 -12.42 -11.43
CA GLU A 181 17.69 -13.80 -11.57
C GLU A 181 17.04 -14.06 -12.94
N TYR A 182 16.25 -13.12 -13.44
CA TYR A 182 15.67 -13.18 -14.79
C TYR A 182 16.75 -13.21 -15.86
N LYS A 183 17.72 -12.28 -15.81
CA LYS A 183 18.83 -12.23 -16.76
C LYS A 183 19.67 -13.51 -16.76
N LYS A 184 20.00 -14.02 -15.56
CA LYS A 184 20.72 -15.29 -15.41
C LYS A 184 19.92 -16.47 -16.01
N SER A 185 18.61 -16.49 -15.81
CA SER A 185 17.74 -17.56 -16.34
C SER A 185 17.62 -17.48 -17.87
N LEU A 186 17.51 -16.28 -18.44
CA LEU A 186 17.52 -16.08 -19.89
C LEU A 186 18.84 -16.51 -20.51
N GLU A 187 19.98 -16.09 -19.95
CA GLU A 187 21.31 -16.51 -20.40
C GLU A 187 21.47 -18.03 -20.36
N MET A 188 21.00 -18.66 -19.28
CA MET A 188 21.00 -20.12 -19.16
C MET A 188 20.14 -20.79 -20.23
N LEU A 189 18.92 -20.29 -20.48
CA LEU A 189 18.04 -20.80 -21.52
C LEU A 189 18.64 -20.66 -22.92
N HIS A 190 19.22 -19.50 -23.26
CA HIS A 190 19.88 -19.29 -24.56
C HIS A 190 21.03 -20.25 -24.83
N ASN A 191 21.78 -20.60 -23.78
CA ASN A 191 22.92 -21.50 -23.87
C ASN A 191 22.54 -22.97 -23.64
N HIS A 192 21.27 -23.27 -23.37
CA HIS A 192 20.84 -24.61 -23.04
C HIS A 192 20.78 -25.49 -24.31
N PRO A 193 21.36 -26.71 -24.32
CA PRO A 193 21.46 -27.55 -25.52
C PRO A 193 20.11 -27.86 -26.19
N GLU A 194 19.05 -28.07 -25.40
CA GLU A 194 17.72 -28.32 -25.98
C GLU A 194 17.11 -27.09 -26.66
N LEU A 195 17.51 -25.88 -26.26
CA LEU A 195 17.01 -24.65 -26.89
C LEU A 195 17.84 -24.27 -28.12
N GLN A 196 19.14 -24.58 -28.13
CA GLN A 196 20.00 -24.32 -29.30
C GLN A 196 19.64 -25.15 -30.54
N LYS A 197 18.89 -26.24 -30.37
CA LYS A 197 18.37 -27.07 -31.47
C LYS A 197 17.12 -26.47 -32.14
N LEU A 198 16.46 -25.51 -31.50
CA LEU A 198 15.20 -24.94 -31.97
C LEU A 198 15.41 -23.96 -33.13
N THR A 199 14.34 -23.75 -33.91
CA THR A 199 14.29 -22.65 -34.88
C THR A 199 14.30 -21.30 -34.15
N PRO A 200 14.77 -20.20 -34.77
CA PRO A 200 14.71 -18.87 -34.16
C PRO A 200 13.28 -18.45 -33.76
N THR A 201 12.27 -18.87 -34.53
CA THR A 201 10.85 -18.60 -34.24
C THR A 201 10.39 -19.32 -32.97
N ASP A 202 10.72 -20.61 -32.83
CA ASP A 202 10.36 -21.39 -31.65
C ASP A 202 11.11 -20.90 -30.41
N LEU A 203 12.41 -20.61 -30.54
CA LEU A 203 13.20 -20.04 -29.46
C LEU A 203 12.58 -18.74 -28.94
N ASN A 204 12.29 -17.79 -29.84
CA ASN A 204 11.67 -16.52 -29.47
C ASN A 204 10.30 -16.70 -28.81
N ARG A 205 9.49 -17.65 -29.28
CA ARG A 205 8.19 -17.96 -28.66
C ARG A 205 8.33 -18.44 -27.21
N LEU A 206 9.38 -19.20 -26.90
CA LEU A 206 9.60 -19.73 -25.55
C LEU A 206 10.20 -18.70 -24.57
N ILE A 207 11.10 -17.83 -25.05
CA ILE A 207 11.81 -16.86 -24.20
C ILE A 207 11.06 -15.53 -24.02
N SER A 208 10.28 -15.10 -25.03
CA SER A 208 9.62 -13.79 -25.02
C SER A 208 8.72 -13.51 -23.80
N PRO A 209 7.99 -14.49 -23.23
CA PRO A 209 7.23 -14.23 -22.00
C PRO A 209 8.12 -13.85 -20.80
N ILE A 210 9.33 -14.44 -20.73
CA ILE A 210 10.30 -14.15 -19.67
C ILE A 210 10.94 -12.76 -19.90
N GLU A 211 11.24 -12.42 -21.15
CA GLU A 211 11.76 -11.09 -21.53
C GLU A 211 10.75 -9.97 -21.26
N GLN A 212 9.47 -10.20 -21.57
CA GLN A 212 8.39 -9.26 -21.26
C GLN A 212 8.28 -9.01 -19.76
N LYS A 213 8.24 -10.08 -18.96
CA LYS A 213 8.23 -9.96 -17.50
C LYS A 213 9.45 -9.20 -16.99
N LEU A 214 10.65 -9.45 -17.52
CA LEU A 214 11.86 -8.70 -17.18
C LEU A 214 11.74 -7.19 -17.51
N ALA A 215 11.18 -6.84 -18.67
CA ALA A 215 10.96 -5.46 -19.06
C ALA A 215 9.98 -4.74 -18.11
N ASP A 216 8.93 -5.43 -17.67
CA ASP A 216 7.91 -4.90 -16.78
C ASP A 216 8.44 -4.62 -15.35
N LEU A 217 9.52 -5.28 -14.91
CA LEU A 217 10.08 -5.10 -13.56
C LEU A 217 10.54 -3.67 -13.27
N ASN A 218 10.89 -2.89 -14.29
CA ASN A 218 11.34 -1.51 -14.09
C ASN A 218 10.28 -0.63 -13.41
N ASN A 219 9.00 -0.88 -13.72
CA ASN A 219 7.86 -0.11 -13.21
C ASN A 219 7.18 -0.78 -12.00
N GLN A 220 7.72 -1.89 -11.50
CA GLN A 220 7.10 -2.65 -10.43
C GLN A 220 7.44 -2.10 -9.03
N GLU A 221 6.51 -1.44 -8.37
CA GLU A 221 6.72 -0.83 -7.04
C GLU A 221 6.29 -1.74 -5.86
N TYR A 222 5.66 -2.88 -6.14
CA TYR A 222 5.19 -3.78 -5.09
C TYR A 222 6.19 -4.90 -4.82
N VAL A 223 6.71 -4.94 -3.59
CA VAL A 223 7.72 -5.91 -3.14
C VAL A 223 7.19 -7.34 -3.28
N GLY A 224 5.93 -7.57 -2.88
CA GLY A 224 5.29 -8.88 -3.03
C GLY A 224 5.33 -9.41 -4.46
N ASN A 225 5.02 -8.57 -5.45
CA ASN A 225 5.05 -8.96 -6.86
C ASN A 225 6.48 -9.26 -7.35
N LEU A 226 7.48 -8.52 -6.88
CA LEU A 226 8.90 -8.80 -7.20
C LEU A 226 9.33 -10.16 -6.64
N ARG A 227 8.89 -10.49 -5.42
CA ARG A 227 9.16 -11.81 -4.81
C ARG A 227 8.46 -12.93 -5.58
N SER A 228 7.14 -12.84 -5.76
CA SER A 228 6.37 -13.85 -6.48
C SER A 228 6.84 -14.03 -7.92
N GLY A 229 7.30 -12.97 -8.58
CA GLY A 229 7.88 -13.06 -9.92
C GLY A 229 9.08 -14.00 -10.02
N ARG A 230 9.91 -14.10 -8.97
CA ARG A 230 11.03 -15.05 -8.92
C ARG A 230 10.56 -16.50 -8.79
N ASP A 231 9.52 -16.72 -8.01
CA ASP A 231 8.89 -18.05 -7.89
C ASP A 231 8.26 -18.46 -9.22
N GLU A 232 7.54 -17.54 -9.88
CA GLU A 232 6.97 -17.74 -11.22
C GLU A 232 8.03 -18.01 -12.28
N LEU A 233 9.14 -17.27 -12.28
CA LEU A 233 10.28 -17.49 -13.18
C LEU A 233 10.76 -18.94 -13.12
N SER A 234 10.75 -19.53 -11.93
CA SER A 234 11.17 -20.92 -11.74
C SER A 234 10.29 -21.89 -12.54
N ALA A 235 8.97 -21.69 -12.52
CA ALA A 235 8.02 -22.48 -13.29
C ALA A 235 8.11 -22.19 -14.80
N MET A 236 8.29 -20.93 -15.20
CA MET A 236 8.40 -20.52 -16.61
C MET A 236 9.59 -21.19 -17.30
N VAL A 237 10.75 -21.23 -16.64
CA VAL A 237 11.95 -21.88 -17.19
C VAL A 237 11.76 -23.39 -17.33
N VAL A 238 11.17 -24.07 -16.33
CA VAL A 238 10.89 -25.52 -16.43
C VAL A 238 9.92 -25.81 -17.58
N LYS A 239 8.89 -24.97 -17.74
CA LYS A 239 7.95 -25.06 -18.86
C LYS A 239 8.68 -24.90 -20.20
N ALA A 240 9.51 -23.87 -20.35
CA ALA A 240 10.28 -23.63 -21.57
C ALA A 240 11.19 -24.81 -21.93
N LEU A 241 11.88 -25.39 -20.94
CA LEU A 241 12.74 -26.57 -21.14
C LEU A 241 11.94 -27.79 -21.60
N ASN A 242 10.81 -28.08 -20.96
CA ASN A 242 9.95 -29.21 -21.36
C ASN A 242 9.40 -29.04 -22.78
N THR A 243 8.90 -27.85 -23.11
CA THR A 243 8.38 -27.56 -24.45
C THR A 243 9.49 -27.63 -25.50
N ALA A 244 10.73 -27.21 -25.19
CA ALA A 244 11.85 -27.37 -26.11
C ALA A 244 12.15 -28.85 -26.42
N VAL A 245 12.12 -29.72 -25.40
CA VAL A 245 12.28 -31.17 -25.61
C VAL A 245 11.15 -31.73 -26.49
N GLU A 246 9.90 -31.38 -26.23
CA GLU A 246 8.75 -31.83 -27.01
C GLU A 246 8.85 -31.42 -28.50
N LEU A 247 9.28 -30.18 -28.77
CA LEU A 247 9.49 -29.69 -30.13
C LEU A 247 10.63 -30.43 -30.83
N ASN A 248 11.75 -30.66 -30.13
CA ASN A 248 12.89 -31.43 -30.68
C ASN A 248 12.53 -32.90 -30.95
N ALA A 249 11.71 -33.51 -30.10
CA ALA A 249 11.26 -34.89 -30.30
C ALA A 249 10.34 -35.00 -31.53
N SER A 250 9.45 -34.01 -31.72
CA SER A 250 8.51 -33.97 -32.83
C SER A 250 9.18 -33.76 -34.19
N THR A 251 10.32 -33.07 -34.23
CA THR A 251 11.12 -32.89 -35.46
C THR A 251 12.04 -34.07 -35.77
N ALA A 252 12.39 -34.89 -34.77
CA ALA A 252 13.17 -36.11 -34.95
C ALA A 252 12.34 -37.29 -35.51
N THR A 253 11.03 -37.32 -35.24
CA THR A 253 10.09 -38.26 -35.87
C THR A 253 9.62 -37.71 -37.22
N SER A 254 10.41 -37.90 -38.28
CA SER A 254 9.94 -37.68 -39.65
C SER A 254 8.69 -38.54 -39.96
N PRO A 255 7.67 -38.03 -40.68
CA PRO A 255 6.51 -38.82 -41.12
C PRO A 255 6.86 -39.93 -42.13
N TYR A 256 8.08 -39.92 -42.67
CA TYR A 256 8.61 -41.01 -43.49
C TYR A 256 9.56 -41.86 -42.64
N GLY A 257 8.97 -42.68 -41.76
CA GLY A 257 9.66 -43.87 -41.30
C GLY A 257 9.93 -44.76 -42.50
N GLU A 258 11.15 -45.29 -42.62
CA GLU A 258 11.41 -46.39 -43.54
C GLU A 258 10.40 -47.50 -43.24
N ILE A 259 9.58 -47.81 -44.24
CA ILE A 259 8.65 -48.91 -44.20
C ILE A 259 9.50 -50.16 -44.34
N ASP A 260 9.69 -50.93 -43.25
CA ASP A 260 10.12 -52.32 -43.44
C ASP A 260 9.00 -53.09 -44.14
N THR A 261 9.40 -54.05 -44.97
CA THR A 261 8.48 -54.82 -45.82
C THR A 261 7.69 -55.89 -45.06
N GLN A 262 7.59 -55.83 -43.72
CA GLN A 262 6.89 -56.86 -42.92
C GLN A 262 5.90 -56.33 -41.89
N GLY A 263 5.53 -55.04 -41.94
CA GLY A 263 4.17 -54.61 -41.55
C GLY A 263 3.73 -54.91 -40.10
N LYS A 264 4.68 -55.00 -39.15
CA LYS A 264 4.39 -55.00 -37.72
C LYS A 264 5.61 -54.46 -37.00
N HIS A 265 5.53 -53.25 -36.45
CA HIS A 265 6.07 -52.84 -35.14
C HIS A 265 5.74 -51.35 -34.95
N ARG A 266 4.84 -51.04 -34.01
CA ARG A 266 4.74 -49.69 -33.44
C ARG A 266 6.00 -49.51 -32.61
N VAL A 267 6.96 -48.71 -33.09
CA VAL A 267 8.13 -48.35 -32.31
C VAL A 267 7.59 -47.58 -31.08
N GLU A 268 7.71 -48.17 -29.90
CA GLU A 268 7.48 -47.45 -28.65
C GLU A 268 8.44 -46.26 -28.66
N GLY A 269 7.87 -45.05 -28.68
CA GLY A 269 8.67 -43.83 -28.71
C GLY A 269 9.65 -43.84 -27.55
N THR A 270 10.91 -43.54 -27.83
CA THR A 270 11.94 -43.37 -26.80
C THR A 270 11.43 -42.44 -25.72
N PRO A 271 11.68 -42.74 -24.43
CA PRO A 271 11.18 -41.92 -23.34
C PRO A 271 11.70 -40.49 -23.53
N VAL A 272 10.77 -39.54 -23.56
CA VAL A 272 11.06 -38.12 -23.76
C VAL A 272 11.54 -37.54 -22.42
N ILE A 273 12.70 -36.89 -22.44
CA ILE A 273 13.28 -36.26 -21.24
C ILE A 273 12.30 -35.25 -20.65
N LYS A 274 12.10 -35.27 -19.33
CA LYS A 274 11.23 -34.29 -18.63
C LYS A 274 11.97 -33.53 -17.55
N TYR A 275 11.98 -32.21 -17.63
CA TYR A 275 12.50 -31.33 -16.60
C TYR A 275 11.51 -31.17 -15.43
N VAL A 276 12.03 -31.29 -14.21
CA VAL A 276 11.31 -31.03 -12.95
C VAL A 276 12.09 -30.06 -12.08
N ASN A 277 11.39 -29.25 -11.29
CA ASN A 277 12.03 -28.35 -10.32
C ASN A 277 12.44 -29.13 -9.07
N ARG A 278 13.65 -28.91 -8.53
CA ARG A 278 14.08 -29.55 -7.27
C ARG A 278 13.10 -29.36 -6.12
N ASN A 279 12.45 -28.19 -6.04
CA ASN A 279 11.51 -27.88 -4.96
C ASN A 279 10.20 -28.67 -5.06
N ASN A 280 9.92 -29.27 -6.23
CA ASN A 280 8.74 -30.11 -6.46
C ASN A 280 9.05 -31.60 -6.27
N VAL A 281 10.32 -31.97 -6.03
CA VAL A 281 10.72 -33.35 -5.77
C VAL A 281 10.46 -33.64 -4.29
N HIS A 282 9.42 -34.44 -4.01
CA HIS A 282 9.06 -34.81 -2.65
C HIS A 282 10.00 -35.90 -2.14
N VAL A 283 10.77 -35.58 -1.09
CA VAL A 283 11.62 -36.56 -0.40
C VAL A 283 10.78 -37.20 0.71
N PRO A 284 10.46 -38.50 0.60
CA PRO A 284 9.73 -39.19 1.66
C PRO A 284 10.63 -39.34 2.88
N PHE A 285 10.33 -38.61 3.95
CA PHE A 285 11.07 -38.70 5.20
C PHE A 285 10.12 -38.67 6.40
N PRO A 286 10.26 -39.58 7.39
CA PRO A 286 9.25 -39.75 8.44
C PRO A 286 9.26 -38.63 9.49
N LYS A 287 10.34 -37.86 9.60
CA LYS A 287 10.47 -36.78 10.58
C LYS A 287 10.21 -35.42 9.93
N ILE A 288 9.57 -34.54 10.70
CA ILE A 288 9.33 -33.14 10.31
C ILE A 288 10.51 -32.21 10.66
N GLU A 289 11.41 -32.64 11.54
CA GLU A 289 12.58 -31.89 12.01
C GLU A 289 13.82 -32.79 12.09
N LEU A 290 15.00 -32.20 11.83
CA LEU A 290 16.30 -32.87 11.94
C LEU A 290 16.96 -32.42 13.25
N THR A 291 17.04 -33.32 14.23
CA THR A 291 17.48 -32.98 15.60
C THR A 291 18.86 -33.52 15.96
N THR A 292 19.38 -34.45 15.16
CA THR A 292 20.67 -35.11 15.37
C THR A 292 21.49 -35.13 14.08
N ALA A 293 22.80 -35.34 14.19
CA ALA A 293 23.67 -35.55 13.03
C ALA A 293 23.24 -36.78 12.20
N GLU A 294 22.72 -37.81 12.87
CA GLU A 294 22.17 -39.00 12.22
C GLU A 294 20.91 -38.67 11.39
N ASP A 295 20.03 -37.80 11.89
CA ASP A 295 18.86 -37.33 11.13
C ASP A 295 19.27 -36.64 9.82
N VAL A 296 20.30 -35.80 9.88
CA VAL A 296 20.84 -35.10 8.70
C VAL A 296 21.38 -36.10 7.67
N GLN A 297 22.16 -37.09 8.13
CA GLN A 297 22.72 -38.10 7.24
C GLN A 297 21.61 -38.94 6.57
N ASN A 298 20.61 -39.36 7.35
CA ASN A 298 19.48 -40.14 6.85
C ASN A 298 18.64 -39.34 5.84
N TYR A 299 18.39 -38.06 6.10
CA TYR A 299 17.68 -37.20 5.15
C TYR A 299 18.49 -36.98 3.86
N ALA A 300 19.80 -36.80 3.95
CA ALA A 300 20.67 -36.66 2.79
C ALA A 300 20.66 -37.93 1.91
N THR A 301 20.68 -39.12 2.52
CA THR A 301 20.54 -40.39 1.81
C THR A 301 19.18 -40.50 1.11
N ALA A 302 18.08 -40.19 1.81
CA ALA A 302 16.74 -40.21 1.21
C ALA A 302 16.61 -39.22 0.02
N LEU A 303 17.19 -38.04 0.15
CA LEU A 303 17.25 -37.05 -0.94
C LEU A 303 18.03 -37.57 -2.14
N GLN A 304 19.20 -38.17 -1.90
CA GLN A 304 20.04 -38.76 -2.95
C GLN A 304 19.27 -39.86 -3.70
N GLU A 305 18.67 -40.81 -2.97
CA GLU A 305 17.88 -41.90 -3.54
C GLU A 305 16.70 -41.37 -4.38
N THR A 306 16.00 -40.35 -3.87
CA THR A 306 14.88 -39.71 -4.57
C THR A 306 15.35 -39.07 -5.88
N PHE A 307 16.47 -38.35 -5.87
CA PHE A 307 17.02 -37.71 -7.08
C PHE A 307 17.49 -38.73 -8.11
N LEU A 308 18.13 -39.82 -7.69
CA LEU A 308 18.53 -40.91 -8.57
C LEU A 308 17.31 -41.55 -9.24
N LYS A 309 16.24 -41.80 -8.48
CA LYS A 309 14.99 -42.33 -9.02
C LYS A 309 14.36 -41.41 -10.07
N GLU A 310 14.31 -40.10 -9.83
CA GLU A 310 13.80 -39.15 -10.82
C GLU A 310 14.64 -39.19 -12.12
N ILE A 311 15.97 -39.38 -12.02
CA ILE A 311 16.85 -39.53 -13.18
C ILE A 311 16.60 -40.86 -13.91
N GLU A 312 16.38 -41.97 -13.18
CA GLU A 312 16.00 -43.27 -13.75
C GLU A 312 14.66 -43.19 -14.50
N ASP A 313 13.71 -42.39 -14.02
CA ASP A 313 12.45 -42.05 -14.70
C ASP A 313 12.64 -41.12 -15.93
N ASN A 314 13.88 -40.95 -16.39
CA ASN A 314 14.29 -40.09 -17.50
C ASN A 314 13.91 -38.61 -17.30
N LYS A 315 13.91 -38.15 -16.05
CA LYS A 315 13.72 -36.74 -15.71
C LYS A 315 15.06 -36.04 -15.49
N ARG A 316 15.07 -34.73 -15.70
CA ARG A 316 16.20 -33.85 -15.38
C ARG A 316 15.76 -32.89 -14.28
N ILE A 317 16.52 -32.87 -13.19
CA ILE A 317 16.21 -32.02 -12.03
C ILE A 317 16.88 -30.67 -12.23
N ARG A 318 16.06 -29.60 -12.29
CA ARG A 318 16.55 -28.23 -12.27
C ARG A 318 16.82 -27.82 -10.83
N LEU A 319 18.08 -27.44 -10.58
CA LEU A 319 18.54 -26.92 -9.30
C LEU A 319 18.18 -25.45 -9.10
#